data_AF-A0A521RQM4-F1
#
_entry.id   AF-A0A521RQM4-F1
#
_cell.length_a   1.000
_cell.length_b   1.000
_cell.length_c   1.000
_cell.angle_alpha   90.00
_cell.angle_beta   90.00
_cell.angle_gamma   90.00
#
_symmetry.space_group_name_H-M   'P 1'
#
loop_
_entity.id
_entity.type
_entity.pdbx_description
1 polymer ?
#
loop_
_entity_poly.entity_id
_entity_poly.type
_entity_poly.pdbx_seq_one_letter_code
_entity_poly.pdbx_strand_id
1 'polypeptide(L)'
;MPDSLSLRPKETVADLIRRHRRSLPAPTIETENFRARAVALCSAEVAHRSRDFQRVERALGLGFDRWLEPDCEQLGQFPHEAHAATALLWLSHLQTHESQKRTPWSGVPFRSWRERERTAWFTKRRELWSGFLRQVERYRAARASRKCSDRAIQNLKNTL
;
A
#
# COMPACT_ATOMS: atom_id res chain seq x y z
N MET A 1 1.07 49.79 11.12
CA MET A 1 1.71 48.57 11.68
C MET A 1 1.11 47.39 10.95
N PRO A 2 1.83 46.68 10.06
CA PRO A 2 1.27 45.53 9.39
C PRO A 2 1.24 44.32 10.34
N ASP A 3 0.07 43.68 10.43
CA ASP A 3 -0.16 42.43 11.16
C ASP A 3 0.71 41.31 10.60
N SER A 4 1.76 40.95 11.34
CA SER A 4 2.69 39.86 11.00
C SER A 4 2.29 38.50 11.58
N LEU A 5 1.01 38.31 11.92
CA LEU A 5 0.48 37.08 12.49
C LEU A 5 -0.26 36.22 11.45
N SER A 6 0.45 35.59 10.51
CA SER A 6 0.00 34.34 9.84
C SER A 6 0.99 33.88 8.75
N LEU A 7 2.25 33.64 9.10
CA LEU A 7 3.22 32.98 8.18
C LEU A 7 3.50 31.52 8.54
N ARG A 8 2.79 30.95 9.54
CA ARG A 8 2.83 29.50 9.73
C ARG A 8 1.84 28.87 8.75
N PRO A 9 2.25 27.92 7.87
CA PRO A 9 1.28 27.13 7.15
C PRO A 9 0.34 26.52 8.19
N LYS A 10 -0.97 26.78 8.06
CA LYS A 10 -1.99 26.11 8.88
C LYS A 10 -1.76 24.63 8.67
N GLU A 11 -1.32 23.96 9.73
CA GLU A 11 -1.05 22.54 9.68
C GLU A 11 -2.30 21.82 9.20
N THR A 12 -2.16 20.99 8.16
CA THR A 12 -3.30 20.24 7.66
C THR A 12 -3.59 19.05 8.58
N VAL A 13 -4.84 18.57 8.58
CA VAL A 13 -5.20 17.34 9.30
C VAL A 13 -4.32 16.16 8.87
N ALA A 14 -3.93 16.11 7.58
CA ALA A 14 -3.03 15.09 7.06
C ALA A 14 -1.61 15.19 7.64
N ASP A 15 -1.09 16.39 7.88
CA ASP A 15 0.22 16.60 8.51
C ASP A 15 0.18 16.22 9.99
N LEU A 16 -0.92 16.57 10.68
CA LEU A 16 -1.16 16.16 12.07
C LEU A 16 -1.19 14.64 12.19
N ILE A 17 -1.99 13.97 11.35
CA ILE A 17 -2.04 12.50 11.31
C ILE A 17 -0.63 11.95 11.05
N ARG A 18 0.06 12.42 10.00
CA ARG A 18 1.41 11.93 9.62
C ARG A 18 2.41 12.00 10.77
N ARG A 19 2.38 13.04 11.61
CA ARG A 19 3.25 13.15 12.80
C ARG A 19 2.98 12.08 13.84
N HIS A 20 1.72 11.69 14.00
CA HIS A 20 1.33 10.65 14.94
C HIS A 20 1.48 9.25 14.36
N ARG A 21 1.54 9.08 13.03
CA ARG A 21 1.66 7.77 12.37
C ARG A 21 2.94 7.03 12.78
N ARG A 22 2.82 5.71 12.90
CA ARG A 22 3.96 4.81 13.14
C ARG A 22 4.08 3.84 11.98
N SER A 23 5.30 3.57 11.53
CA SER A 23 5.54 2.52 10.55
C SER A 23 5.57 1.16 11.26
N LEU A 24 5.15 0.12 10.56
CA LEU A 24 5.31 -1.26 11.02
C LEU A 24 6.82 -1.53 11.22
N PRO A 25 7.28 -2.11 12.35
CA PRO A 25 8.64 -2.63 12.46
C PRO A 25 8.87 -3.72 11.40
N ALA A 26 10.05 -3.79 10.80
CA ALA A 26 10.30 -4.66 9.64
C ALA A 26 9.82 -6.11 9.90
N PRO A 27 8.75 -6.58 9.22
CA PRO A 27 8.19 -7.89 9.50
C PRO A 27 9.10 -8.99 8.95
N THR A 28 9.38 -10.00 9.79
CA THR A 28 10.09 -11.22 9.38
C THR A 28 9.06 -12.20 8.84
N ILE A 29 9.25 -12.66 7.59
CA ILE A 29 8.35 -13.63 6.96
C ILE A 29 9.16 -14.81 6.42
N GLU A 30 8.90 -15.98 7.00
CA GLU A 30 9.55 -17.23 6.65
C GLU A 30 8.74 -17.94 5.56
N THR A 31 9.04 -17.61 4.30
CA THR A 31 8.44 -18.27 3.14
C THR A 31 9.35 -18.08 1.94
N GLU A 32 9.73 -19.15 1.27
CA GLU A 32 10.61 -19.09 0.08
C GLU A 32 9.86 -18.59 -1.17
N ASN A 33 8.55 -18.86 -1.26
CA ASN A 33 7.74 -18.44 -2.40
C ASN A 33 7.62 -16.90 -2.46
N PHE A 34 8.19 -16.30 -3.50
CA PHE A 34 8.19 -14.85 -3.69
C PHE A 34 6.79 -14.23 -3.60
N ARG A 35 5.79 -14.82 -4.28
CA ARG A 35 4.42 -14.28 -4.33
C ARG A 35 3.80 -14.31 -2.95
N ALA A 36 3.88 -15.45 -2.25
CA ALA A 36 3.35 -15.59 -0.90
C ALA A 36 4.05 -14.65 0.09
N ARG A 37 5.38 -14.52 0.02
CA ARG A 37 6.14 -13.56 0.84
C ARG A 37 5.70 -12.13 0.57
N ALA A 38 5.57 -11.72 -0.69
CA ALA A 38 5.14 -10.37 -1.06
C ALA A 38 3.72 -10.08 -0.58
N VAL A 39 2.79 -11.04 -0.70
CA VAL A 39 1.43 -10.93 -0.17
C VAL A 39 1.44 -10.73 1.34
N ALA A 40 2.17 -11.57 2.07
CA ALA A 40 2.20 -11.51 3.52
C ALA A 40 2.80 -10.18 4.00
N LEU A 41 3.88 -9.69 3.37
CA LEU A 41 4.47 -8.39 3.66
C LEU A 41 3.48 -7.25 3.40
N CYS A 42 2.90 -7.19 2.19
CA CYS A 42 1.99 -6.10 1.84
C CYS A 42 0.72 -6.12 2.70
N SER A 43 0.19 -7.31 3.01
CA SER A 43 -0.98 -7.45 3.87
C SER A 43 -0.69 -7.01 5.30
N ALA A 44 0.50 -7.31 5.83
CA ALA A 44 0.91 -6.85 7.15
C ALA A 44 1.00 -5.31 7.20
N GLU A 45 1.53 -4.66 6.17
CA GLU A 45 1.61 -3.19 6.09
C GLU A 45 0.22 -2.56 6.04
N VAL A 46 -0.70 -3.08 5.21
CA VAL A 46 -2.08 -2.55 5.14
C VAL A 46 -2.82 -2.77 6.46
N ALA A 47 -2.70 -3.96 7.07
CA ALA A 47 -3.32 -4.23 8.37
C ALA A 47 -2.75 -3.34 9.48
N HIS A 48 -1.44 -3.10 9.46
CA HIS A 48 -0.80 -2.15 10.37
C HIS A 48 -1.32 -0.72 10.14
N ARG A 49 -1.41 -0.29 8.88
CA ARG A 49 -1.89 1.04 8.49
C ARG A 49 -3.27 1.30 9.10
N SER A 50 -4.21 0.36 8.99
CA SER A 50 -5.56 0.50 9.55
C SER A 50 -5.56 0.57 11.08
N ARG A 51 -4.79 -0.30 11.75
CA ARG A 51 -4.66 -0.30 13.22
C ARG A 51 -4.02 0.97 13.75
N ASP A 52 -2.96 1.44 13.09
CA ASP A 52 -2.28 2.68 13.47
C ASP A 52 -3.19 3.88 13.24
N PHE A 53 -4.02 3.88 12.19
CA PHE A 53 -4.96 4.98 11.94
C PHE A 53 -6.00 5.06 13.08
N GLN A 54 -6.59 3.93 13.47
CA GLN A 54 -7.50 3.88 14.62
C GLN A 54 -6.83 4.34 15.92
N ARG A 55 -5.55 4.02 16.12
CA ARG A 55 -4.78 4.50 17.27
C ARG A 55 -4.59 6.03 17.21
N VAL A 56 -4.26 6.58 16.05
CA VAL A 56 -4.10 8.03 15.85
C VAL A 56 -5.43 8.76 16.08
N GLU A 57 -6.53 8.24 15.53
CA GLU A 57 -7.88 8.75 15.71
C GLU A 57 -8.23 8.90 17.20
N ARG A 58 -8.01 7.84 17.99
CA ARG A 58 -8.20 7.86 19.46
C ARG A 58 -7.26 8.83 20.17
N ALA A 59 -5.99 8.89 19.76
CA ALA A 59 -5.00 9.76 20.40
C ALA A 59 -5.27 11.25 20.16
N LEU A 60 -5.88 11.59 19.02
CA LEU A 60 -6.23 12.96 18.65
C LEU A 60 -7.66 13.34 19.06
N GLY A 61 -8.47 12.40 19.54
CA GLY A 61 -9.89 12.64 19.86
C GLY A 61 -10.72 13.04 18.63
N LEU A 62 -10.32 12.59 17.44
CA LEU A 62 -10.99 12.88 16.17
C LEU A 62 -11.89 11.69 15.78
N GLY A 63 -12.89 11.95 14.95
CA GLY A 63 -13.68 10.91 14.28
C GLY A 63 -13.64 11.16 12.78
N PHE A 64 -13.29 10.14 11.99
CA PHE A 64 -13.27 10.23 10.54
C PHE A 64 -14.38 9.38 9.92
N ASP A 65 -15.08 9.94 8.94
CA ASP A 65 -16.01 9.17 8.13
C ASP A 65 -15.23 8.17 7.26
N ARG A 66 -15.51 6.88 7.46
CA ARG A 66 -14.86 5.78 6.73
C ARG A 66 -15.35 5.67 5.29
N TRP A 67 -16.45 6.34 4.94
CA TRP A 67 -17.06 6.32 3.61
C TRP A 67 -16.66 7.51 2.73
N LEU A 68 -15.89 8.46 3.25
CA LEU A 68 -15.42 9.61 2.50
C LEU A 68 -14.29 9.20 1.54
N GLU A 69 -14.34 9.69 0.30
CA GLU A 69 -13.26 9.55 -0.69
C GLU A 69 -12.31 10.76 -0.62
N PRO A 70 -10.98 10.57 -0.54
CA PRO A 70 -10.28 9.29 -0.45
C PRO A 70 -10.42 8.63 0.93
N ASP A 71 -10.36 7.29 0.97
CA ASP A 71 -10.37 6.48 2.20
C ASP A 71 -9.51 7.15 3.29
N CYS A 72 -10.14 7.47 4.41
CA CYS A 72 -9.52 8.19 5.53
C CYS A 72 -8.20 7.57 5.99
N GLU A 73 -8.01 6.25 5.85
CA GLU A 73 -6.78 5.56 6.22
C GLU A 73 -5.60 5.86 5.30
N GLN A 74 -5.87 6.48 4.15
CA GLN A 74 -4.85 6.99 3.23
C GLN A 74 -4.28 8.34 3.70
N LEU A 75 -4.98 9.05 4.58
CA LEU A 75 -4.51 10.34 5.11
C LEU A 75 -3.23 10.15 5.92
N GLY A 76 -2.16 10.82 5.49
CA GLY A 76 -0.86 10.74 6.15
C GLY A 76 -0.17 9.36 6.05
N GLN A 77 -0.65 8.45 5.20
CA GLN A 77 -0.04 7.12 5.03
C GLN A 77 1.40 7.24 4.50
N PHE A 78 2.24 6.28 4.87
CA PHE A 78 3.61 6.24 4.35
C PHE A 78 3.62 5.75 2.89
N PRO A 79 4.60 6.18 2.07
CA PRO A 79 4.70 5.75 0.68
C PRO A 79 4.76 4.22 0.50
N HIS A 80 5.42 3.50 1.40
CA HIS A 80 5.47 2.03 1.35
C HIS A 80 4.10 1.40 1.65
N GLU A 81 3.27 1.99 2.53
CA GLU A 81 1.90 1.51 2.78
C GLU A 81 1.03 1.68 1.53
N ALA A 82 1.16 2.82 0.83
CA ALA A 82 0.45 3.08 -0.41
C ALA A 82 0.82 2.07 -1.51
N HIS A 83 2.12 1.80 -1.70
CA HIS A 83 2.58 0.81 -2.66
C HIS A 83 2.18 -0.62 -2.28
N ALA A 84 2.19 -0.97 -0.99
CA ALA A 84 1.70 -2.26 -0.50
C ALA A 84 0.22 -2.48 -0.83
N ALA A 85 -0.64 -1.48 -0.55
CA ALA A 85 -2.06 -1.53 -0.89
C ALA A 85 -2.27 -1.65 -2.41
N THR A 86 -1.53 -0.87 -3.19
CA THR A 86 -1.59 -0.92 -4.66
C THR A 86 -1.14 -2.29 -5.19
N ALA A 87 -0.10 -2.91 -4.62
CA ALA A 87 0.33 -4.25 -4.99
C ALA A 87 -0.77 -5.30 -4.77
N LEU A 88 -1.46 -5.24 -3.61
CA LEU A 88 -2.59 -6.14 -3.33
C LEU A 88 -3.76 -5.93 -4.29
N LEU A 89 -4.02 -4.70 -4.72
CA LEU A 89 -5.04 -4.41 -5.74
C LEU A 89 -4.69 -5.02 -7.11
N TRP A 90 -3.44 -4.87 -7.57
CA TRP A 90 -3.00 -5.55 -8.80
C TRP A 90 -3.12 -7.07 -8.69
N LEU A 91 -2.82 -7.62 -7.52
CA LEU A 91 -2.93 -9.04 -7.26
C LEU A 91 -4.37 -9.53 -7.26
N SER A 92 -5.31 -8.77 -6.68
CA SER A 92 -6.73 -9.13 -6.70
C SER A 92 -7.27 -9.13 -8.13
N HIS A 93 -6.91 -8.12 -8.93
CA HIS A 93 -7.23 -8.10 -10.37
C HIS A 93 -6.65 -9.31 -11.11
N LEU A 94 -5.39 -9.68 -10.81
CA LEU A 94 -4.78 -10.89 -11.38
C LEU A 94 -5.53 -12.16 -10.96
N GLN A 95 -5.91 -12.30 -9.70
CA GLN A 95 -6.66 -13.46 -9.21
C GLN A 95 -8.03 -13.57 -9.85
N THR A 96 -8.75 -12.45 -10.00
CA THR A 96 -10.03 -12.38 -10.72
C THR A 96 -9.85 -12.71 -12.20
N HIS A 97 -8.79 -12.23 -12.84
CA HIS A 97 -8.48 -12.59 -14.23
C HIS A 97 -8.13 -14.09 -14.38
N GLU A 98 -7.39 -14.65 -13.42
CA GLU A 98 -7.03 -16.07 -13.39
C GLU A 98 -8.25 -16.96 -13.10
N SER A 99 -9.22 -16.48 -12.33
CA SER A 99 -10.45 -17.23 -12.03
C SER A 99 -11.36 -17.37 -13.26
N GLN A 100 -11.37 -16.39 -14.17
CA GLN A 100 -12.11 -16.47 -15.45
C GLN A 100 -11.72 -17.71 -16.27
N LYS A 101 -10.47 -18.19 -16.16
CA LYS A 101 -10.03 -19.42 -16.84
C LYS A 101 -10.67 -20.68 -16.23
N ARG A 102 -10.89 -20.69 -14.91
CA ARG A 102 -11.44 -21.84 -14.17
C ARG A 102 -12.96 -21.88 -14.26
N THR A 103 -13.59 -20.72 -14.07
CA THR A 103 -15.04 -20.55 -14.08
C THR A 103 -15.38 -19.34 -14.96
N PRO A 104 -15.37 -19.51 -16.29
CA PRO A 104 -15.73 -18.45 -17.22
C PRO A 104 -17.18 -18.02 -17.01
N TRP A 105 -17.44 -16.72 -16.93
CA TRP A 105 -18.82 -16.19 -16.86
C TRP A 105 -19.68 -16.59 -18.06
N SER A 106 -19.06 -16.80 -19.23
CA SER A 106 -19.73 -17.27 -20.44
C SER A 106 -20.09 -18.75 -20.42
N GLY A 107 -19.64 -19.52 -19.41
CA GLY A 107 -19.77 -20.99 -19.37
C GLY A 107 -18.91 -21.73 -20.41
N VAL A 108 -18.22 -21.01 -21.31
CA VAL A 108 -17.40 -21.60 -22.37
C VAL A 108 -16.01 -21.92 -21.80
N PRO A 109 -15.61 -23.21 -21.74
CA PRO A 109 -14.34 -23.59 -21.13
C PRO A 109 -13.16 -23.02 -21.91
N PHE A 110 -12.08 -22.68 -21.21
CA PHE A 110 -10.90 -22.02 -21.80
C PHE A 110 -10.30 -22.75 -23.01
N ARG A 111 -10.43 -24.09 -23.07
CA ARG A 111 -9.97 -24.90 -24.21
C ARG A 111 -10.73 -24.63 -25.51
N SER A 112 -11.96 -24.14 -25.41
CA SER A 112 -12.84 -23.83 -26.54
C SER A 112 -12.70 -22.38 -27.02
N TRP A 113 -11.87 -21.58 -26.36
CA TRP A 113 -11.60 -20.22 -26.76
C TRP A 113 -10.76 -20.20 -28.04
N ARG A 114 -11.07 -19.24 -28.92
CA ARG A 114 -10.29 -18.97 -30.12
C ARG A 114 -8.87 -18.56 -29.74
N GLU A 115 -7.93 -18.78 -30.64
CA GLU A 115 -6.52 -18.43 -30.42
C GLU A 115 -6.34 -16.95 -30.04
N ARG A 116 -7.03 -16.04 -30.74
CA ARG A 116 -7.02 -14.60 -30.44
C ARG A 116 -7.45 -14.29 -29.00
N GLU A 117 -8.47 -14.97 -28.50
CA GLU A 117 -9.00 -14.78 -27.13
C GLU A 117 -8.00 -15.28 -26.09
N ARG A 118 -7.39 -16.45 -26.33
CA ARG A 118 -6.34 -16.99 -25.46
C ARG A 118 -5.12 -16.09 -25.42
N THR A 119 -4.69 -15.58 -26.57
CA THR A 119 -3.57 -14.62 -26.66
C THR A 119 -3.86 -13.34 -25.90
N ALA A 120 -5.05 -12.74 -26.09
CA ALA A 120 -5.46 -11.55 -25.34
C ALA A 120 -5.48 -11.81 -23.82
N TRP A 121 -5.98 -12.96 -23.41
CA TRP A 121 -6.00 -13.36 -21.99
C TRP A 121 -4.59 -13.48 -21.39
N PHE A 122 -3.64 -14.10 -22.10
CA PHE A 122 -2.25 -14.19 -21.64
C PHE A 122 -1.56 -12.83 -21.59
N THR A 123 -1.79 -11.97 -22.57
CA THR A 123 -1.28 -10.59 -22.58
C THR A 123 -1.77 -9.83 -21.36
N LYS A 124 -3.08 -9.86 -21.08
CA LYS A 124 -3.64 -9.18 -19.89
C LYS A 124 -3.09 -9.77 -18.59
N ARG A 125 -2.95 -11.10 -18.50
CA ARG A 125 -2.33 -11.76 -17.35
C ARG A 125 -0.91 -11.26 -17.09
N ARG A 126 -0.08 -11.15 -18.14
CA ARG A 126 1.29 -10.62 -18.04
C ARG A 126 1.30 -9.17 -17.58
N GLU A 127 0.44 -8.33 -18.13
CA GLU A 127 0.29 -6.93 -17.70
C GLU A 127 -0.04 -6.82 -16.21
N LEU A 128 -1.03 -7.60 -15.74
CA LEU A 128 -1.44 -7.63 -14.34
C LEU A 128 -0.31 -8.09 -13.41
N TRP A 129 0.43 -9.14 -13.82
CA TRP A 129 1.58 -9.63 -13.08
C TRP A 129 2.73 -8.61 -13.02
N SER A 130 3.05 -7.96 -14.14
CA SER A 130 4.05 -6.89 -14.18
C SER A 130 3.64 -5.69 -13.32
N GLY A 131 2.35 -5.35 -13.29
CA GLY A 131 1.81 -4.32 -12.40
C GLY A 131 2.02 -4.65 -10.92
N PHE A 132 1.76 -5.90 -10.54
CA PHE A 132 2.04 -6.41 -9.19
C PHE A 132 3.54 -6.31 -8.86
N LEU A 133 4.42 -6.85 -9.71
CA LEU A 133 5.87 -6.84 -9.49
C LEU A 133 6.41 -5.42 -9.30
N ARG A 134 6.02 -4.49 -10.18
CA ARG A 134 6.43 -3.09 -10.12
C ARG A 134 6.02 -2.42 -8.81
N GLN A 135 4.84 -2.72 -8.27
CA GLN A 135 4.41 -2.15 -6.99
C GLN A 135 5.14 -2.79 -5.80
N VAL A 136 5.44 -4.09 -5.87
CA VAL A 136 6.27 -4.77 -4.86
C VAL A 136 7.69 -4.18 -4.82
N GLU A 137 8.27 -3.86 -5.98
CA GLU A 137 9.57 -3.17 -6.07
C GLU A 137 9.52 -1.77 -5.49
N ARG A 138 8.49 -0.98 -5.82
CA ARG A 138 8.28 0.37 -5.26
C ARG A 138 8.06 0.33 -3.75
N TYR A 139 7.32 -0.66 -3.26
CA TYR A 139 7.17 -0.92 -1.82
C TYR A 139 8.54 -1.14 -1.16
N ARG A 140 9.35 -2.05 -1.70
CA ARG A 140 10.69 -2.36 -1.16
C ARG A 140 11.59 -1.13 -1.15
N ALA A 141 11.62 -0.38 -2.25
CA ALA A 141 12.40 0.85 -2.36
C ALA A 141 11.97 1.90 -1.31
N ALA A 142 10.67 2.19 -1.22
CA ALA A 142 10.12 3.14 -0.25
C ALA A 142 10.40 2.72 1.21
N ARG A 143 10.40 1.42 1.48
CA ARG A 143 10.71 0.89 2.81
C ARG A 143 12.20 0.98 3.15
N ALA A 144 13.08 0.74 2.19
CA ALA A 144 14.53 0.90 2.35
C ALA A 144 14.91 2.36 2.61
N SER A 145 14.35 3.31 1.85
CA SER A 145 14.58 4.74 2.07
C SER A 145 14.18 5.17 3.48
N ARG A 146 13.07 4.65 4.01
CA ARG A 146 12.63 4.96 5.37
C ARG A 146 13.59 4.44 6.44
N LYS A 147 14.06 3.20 6.32
CA LYS A 147 15.07 2.64 7.24
C LYS A 147 16.34 3.49 7.28
N CYS A 148 16.77 4.01 6.14
CA CYS A 148 17.93 4.90 6.05
C CYS A 148 17.69 6.20 6.84
N SER A 149 16.54 6.85 6.65
CA SER A 149 16.17 8.08 7.37
C SER A 149 16.08 7.87 8.88
N ASP A 150 15.44 6.79 9.34
CA ASP A 150 15.28 6.51 10.77
C ASP A 150 16.65 6.25 11.45
N ARG A 151 17.59 5.58 10.75
CA ARG A 151 18.96 5.35 11.24
C ARG A 151 19.77 6.65 11.31
N ALA A 152 19.63 7.54 10.33
CA ALA A 152 20.30 8.84 10.34
C ALA A 152 19.84 9.72 11.51
N ILE A 153 18.53 9.75 11.79
CA ILE A 153 17.96 10.49 12.92
C ILE A 153 18.47 9.93 14.27
N GLN A 154 18.56 8.60 14.39
CA GLN A 154 19.06 7.97 15.62
C GLN A 154 20.54 8.29 15.86
N ASN A 155 21.37 8.29 14.81
CA ASN A 155 22.78 8.65 14.93
C ASN A 155 22.98 10.10 15.39
N LEU A 156 22.14 11.04 14.91
CA LEU A 156 22.21 12.45 15.34
C LEU A 156 21.85 12.64 16.81
N LYS A 157 20.87 11.88 17.33
CA LYS A 157 20.48 11.94 18.75
C LYS A 157 21.51 11.35 19.70
N ASN A 158 22.40 10.48 19.22
CA ASN A 158 23.47 9.88 20.02
C ASN A 158 24.76 10.71 19.99
N THR A 159 24.82 11.77 19.17
CA THR A 159 25.99 12.65 19.02
C THR A 159 25.81 14.00 19.72
N LEU A 160 24.62 14.27 20.28
CA LEU A 160 24.27 15.46 21.07
C LEU A 160 23.99 15.04 22.52
#